data_AF-A0A7K2A316-F1
#
_entry.id   AF-A0A7K2A316-F1
#
_cell.length_a   1.000
_cell.length_b   1.000
_cell.length_c   1.000
_cell.angle_alpha   90.00
_cell.angle_beta   90.00
_cell.angle_gamma   90.00
#
_symmetry.space_group_name_H-M   'P 1'
#
loop_
_entity.id
_entity.type
_entity.pdbx_description
1 polymer ?
#
loop_
_entity_poly.entity_id
_entity_poly.type
_entity_poly.pdbx_seq_one_letter_code
_entity_poly.pdbx_strand_id
1 'polypeptide(L)'
;MLDAVRFEELGLPAAAIVTEPFTTTGKVMAELQGFADYPFATVPHPIGSLSEEQVTALADAVTPAVESLLLHGEAGPAAAAGAEPGSLDAVVESLAVALRADRADLTAEQSGNRITFRLHIPDEACAECVMPSSMLVPMFQHRVDQELGPGLTVELEDPRTSAN
;
A
#
# COMPACT_ATOMS: atom_id res chain seq x y z
N MET A 1 1.24 -12.60 -7.00
CA MET A 1 1.48 -11.15 -6.89
C MET A 1 2.90 -10.86 -6.39
N LEU A 2 3.27 -11.36 -5.20
CA LEU A 2 4.61 -11.13 -4.63
C LEU A 2 5.76 -11.38 -5.61
N ASP A 3 5.79 -12.54 -6.27
CA ASP A 3 6.90 -12.88 -7.19
C ASP A 3 6.99 -11.93 -8.40
N ALA A 4 5.85 -11.49 -8.92
CA ALA A 4 5.81 -10.57 -10.06
C ALA A 4 6.39 -9.20 -9.67
N VAL A 5 6.01 -8.70 -8.49
CA VAL A 5 6.59 -7.48 -7.90
C VAL A 5 8.11 -7.61 -7.71
N ARG A 6 8.59 -8.75 -7.18
CA ARG A 6 10.04 -8.98 -7.00
C ARG A 6 10.82 -9.00 -8.32
N PHE A 7 10.22 -9.49 -9.39
CA PHE A 7 10.86 -9.43 -10.70
C PHE A 7 10.96 -7.99 -11.22
N GLU A 8 9.91 -7.18 -11.09
CA GLU A 8 9.98 -5.77 -11.50
C GLU A 8 11.04 -4.98 -10.71
N GLU A 9 11.15 -5.20 -9.40
CA GLU A 9 12.21 -4.58 -8.57
C GLU A 9 13.63 -4.89 -9.08
N LEU A 10 13.81 -6.05 -9.72
CA LEU A 10 15.07 -6.47 -10.33
C LEU A 10 15.22 -5.99 -11.79
N GLY A 11 14.27 -5.19 -12.30
CA GLY A 11 14.22 -4.75 -13.68
C GLY A 11 13.89 -5.87 -14.67
N LEU A 12 13.23 -6.93 -14.20
CA LEU A 12 12.77 -8.06 -15.02
C LEU A 12 11.25 -7.95 -15.21
N PRO A 13 10.76 -7.67 -16.42
CA PRO A 13 9.32 -7.60 -16.67
C PRO A 13 8.61 -8.90 -16.29
N ALA A 14 7.49 -8.78 -15.59
CA ALA A 14 6.68 -9.90 -15.14
C ALA A 14 5.19 -9.67 -15.45
N ALA A 15 4.48 -10.76 -15.74
CA ALA A 15 3.05 -10.74 -15.97
C ALA A 15 2.36 -11.69 -14.98
N ALA A 16 1.71 -11.11 -13.96
CA ALA A 16 0.85 -11.88 -13.09
C ALA A 16 -0.49 -12.20 -13.79
N ILE A 17 -1.00 -13.41 -13.58
CA ILE A 17 -2.34 -13.83 -14.02
C ILE A 17 -3.16 -14.15 -12.76
N VAL A 18 -4.34 -13.54 -12.64
CA VAL A 18 -5.22 -13.66 -11.48
C VAL A 18 -6.60 -14.12 -11.93
N THR A 19 -7.26 -14.98 -11.15
CA THR A 19 -8.65 -15.35 -11.44
C THR A 19 -9.61 -14.29 -10.90
N GLU A 20 -10.73 -14.04 -11.59
CA GLU A 20 -11.69 -12.95 -11.29
C GLU A 20 -12.00 -12.73 -9.79
N PRO A 21 -12.27 -13.78 -8.96
CA PRO A 21 -12.60 -13.58 -7.55
C PRO A 21 -11.46 -13.01 -6.70
N PHE A 22 -10.21 -13.11 -7.17
CA PHE A 22 -9.01 -12.70 -6.44
C PHE A 22 -8.43 -11.38 -6.95
N THR A 23 -9.12 -10.69 -7.86
CA THR A 23 -8.67 -9.39 -8.40
C THR A 23 -8.45 -8.36 -7.29
N THR A 24 -9.39 -8.22 -6.35
CA THR A 24 -9.24 -7.32 -5.18
C THR A 24 -8.05 -7.69 -4.31
N THR A 25 -7.89 -8.98 -4.00
CA THR A 25 -6.73 -9.47 -3.22
C THR A 25 -5.43 -9.21 -3.95
N GLY A 26 -5.39 -9.41 -5.27
CA GLY A 26 -4.24 -9.12 -6.11
C GLY A 26 -3.81 -7.65 -6.00
N LYS A 27 -4.75 -6.72 -6.10
CA LYS A 27 -4.49 -5.27 -5.95
C LYS A 27 -3.92 -4.92 -4.58
N VAL A 28 -4.59 -5.36 -3.51
CA VAL A 28 -4.12 -5.13 -2.14
C VAL A 28 -2.71 -5.70 -1.92
N MET A 29 -2.43 -6.89 -2.44
CA MET A 29 -1.11 -7.51 -2.32
C MET A 29 -0.03 -6.75 -3.08
N ALA A 30 -0.35 -6.10 -4.19
CA ALA A 30 0.61 -5.27 -4.91
C ALA A 30 0.86 -3.93 -4.19
N GLU A 31 -0.21 -3.29 -3.69
CA GLU A 31 -0.14 -2.07 -2.88
C GLU A 31 0.72 -2.27 -1.62
N LEU A 32 0.53 -3.38 -0.90
CA LEU A 32 1.33 -3.73 0.28
C LEU A 32 2.82 -3.90 -0.02
N GLN A 33 3.20 -4.10 -1.29
CA GLN A 33 4.59 -4.20 -1.72
C GLN A 33 5.10 -2.91 -2.40
N GLY A 34 4.33 -1.82 -2.38
CA GLY A 34 4.72 -0.54 -2.98
C GLY A 34 4.45 -0.41 -4.48
N PHE A 35 3.72 -1.36 -5.07
CA PHE A 35 3.32 -1.34 -6.49
C PHE A 35 1.83 -1.08 -6.59
N ALA A 36 1.41 0.13 -6.20
CA ALA A 36 0.03 0.56 -6.38
C ALA A 36 -0.34 0.49 -7.87
N ASP A 37 -1.57 0.07 -8.16
CA ASP A 37 -2.08 -0.11 -9.52
C ASP A 37 -1.26 -1.09 -10.39
N TYR A 38 -0.51 -2.03 -9.79
CA TYR A 38 0.22 -3.06 -10.53
C TYR A 38 -0.69 -3.80 -11.53
N PRO A 39 -0.37 -3.77 -12.83
CA PRO A 39 -1.24 -4.37 -13.83
C PRO A 39 -1.06 -5.90 -13.87
N PHE A 40 -2.17 -6.63 -13.97
CA PHE A 40 -2.16 -8.08 -14.11
C PHE A 40 -3.28 -8.56 -15.02
N ALA A 41 -3.06 -9.67 -15.71
CA ALA A 41 -4.08 -10.29 -16.55
C ALA A 41 -5.12 -10.98 -15.67
N THR A 42 -6.39 -10.91 -16.07
CA THR A 42 -7.49 -11.57 -15.36
C THR A 42 -8.09 -12.68 -16.21
N VAL A 43 -8.37 -13.83 -15.60
CA VAL A 43 -8.99 -15.00 -16.24
C VAL A 43 -10.21 -15.51 -15.46
N PRO A 44 -11.18 -16.17 -16.11
CA PRO A 44 -12.33 -16.73 -15.42
C PRO A 44 -11.98 -17.79 -14.38
N HIS A 45 -12.75 -17.85 -13.31
CA HIS A 45 -12.74 -18.95 -12.34
C HIS A 45 -13.84 -19.97 -12.67
N PRO A 46 -13.63 -21.29 -12.47
CA PRO A 46 -12.41 -21.98 -12.02
C PRO A 46 -11.51 -22.48 -13.16
N ILE A 47 -10.21 -22.58 -12.90
CA ILE A 47 -9.25 -23.21 -13.83
C ILE A 47 -9.19 -24.73 -13.65
N GLY A 48 -9.27 -25.20 -12.40
CA GLY A 48 -9.00 -26.60 -12.06
C GLY A 48 -10.02 -27.63 -12.58
N SER A 49 -11.16 -27.19 -13.10
CA SER A 49 -12.18 -28.07 -13.70
C SER A 49 -12.21 -28.03 -15.23
N LEU A 50 -11.33 -27.25 -15.86
CA LEU A 50 -11.27 -27.13 -17.32
C LEU A 50 -10.60 -28.38 -17.93
N SER A 51 -11.05 -28.79 -19.12
CA SER A 51 -10.31 -29.75 -19.94
C SER A 51 -9.01 -29.12 -20.48
N GLU A 52 -8.09 -29.95 -20.96
CA GLU A 52 -6.85 -29.48 -21.59
C GLU A 52 -7.12 -28.54 -22.79
N GLU A 53 -8.15 -28.84 -23.60
CA GLU A 53 -8.54 -27.97 -24.72
C GLU A 53 -9.07 -26.62 -24.23
N GLN A 54 -9.82 -26.62 -23.12
CA GLN A 54 -10.35 -25.39 -22.52
C GLN A 54 -9.23 -24.55 -21.88
N VAL A 55 -8.24 -25.19 -21.26
CA VAL A 55 -7.04 -24.51 -20.74
C VAL A 55 -6.24 -23.90 -21.90
N THR A 56 -6.10 -24.62 -23.01
CA THR A 56 -5.42 -24.13 -24.21
C THR A 56 -6.13 -22.90 -24.78
N ALA A 57 -7.45 -22.98 -24.95
CA ALA A 57 -8.25 -21.86 -25.43
C ALA A 57 -8.19 -20.64 -24.48
N LEU A 58 -8.14 -20.87 -23.17
CA LEU A 58 -7.97 -19.80 -22.19
C LEU A 58 -6.58 -19.17 -22.25
N ALA A 59 -5.53 -19.99 -22.43
CA ALA A 59 -4.17 -19.52 -22.61
C ALA A 59 -4.05 -18.65 -23.87
N ASP A 60 -4.62 -19.09 -25.00
CA ASP A 60 -4.66 -18.30 -26.24
C ASP A 60 -5.40 -16.98 -26.03
N ALA A 61 -6.50 -16.98 -25.28
CA ALA A 61 -7.29 -15.78 -25.00
C ALA A 61 -6.55 -14.76 -24.13
N VAL A 62 -5.77 -15.20 -23.13
CA VAL A 62 -5.04 -14.30 -22.21
C VAL A 62 -3.66 -13.86 -22.76
N THR A 63 -3.12 -14.60 -23.74
CA THR A 63 -1.78 -14.35 -24.31
C THR A 63 -1.56 -12.90 -24.76
N PRO A 64 -2.48 -12.24 -25.50
CA PRO A 64 -2.29 -10.84 -25.90
C PRO A 64 -2.18 -9.88 -24.71
N ALA A 65 -2.91 -10.14 -23.62
CA ALA A 65 -2.81 -9.33 -22.40
C ALA A 65 -1.45 -9.55 -21.72
N VAL A 66 -0.98 -10.79 -21.63
CA VAL A 66 0.35 -11.12 -21.09
C VAL A 66 1.46 -10.47 -21.91
N GLU A 67 1.38 -10.54 -23.24
CA GLU A 67 2.34 -9.88 -24.14
C GLU A 67 2.36 -8.36 -23.91
N SER A 68 1.18 -7.73 -23.84
CA SER A 68 1.08 -6.30 -23.55
C SER A 68 1.69 -5.92 -22.20
N LEU A 69 1.52 -6.75 -21.16
CA LEU A 69 2.12 -6.52 -19.85
C LEU A 69 3.64 -6.62 -19.90
N LEU A 70 4.19 -7.61 -20.62
CA LEU A 70 5.64 -7.81 -20.69
C LEU A 70 6.35 -6.77 -21.58
N LEU A 71 5.71 -6.29 -22.63
CA LEU A 71 6.31 -5.34 -23.58
C LEU A 71 6.07 -3.87 -23.21
N HIS A 72 4.95 -3.59 -22.53
CA HIS A 72 4.45 -2.23 -22.31
C HIS A 72 3.95 -1.98 -20.87
N GLY A 73 4.00 -2.99 -19.99
CA GLY A 73 3.63 -2.82 -18.59
C GLY A 73 4.67 -1.96 -17.89
N GLU A 74 4.36 -0.68 -17.67
CA GLU A 74 5.13 0.15 -16.76
C GLU A 74 4.69 -0.15 -15.33
N ALA A 75 5.16 -1.28 -14.80
CA ALA A 75 5.10 -1.57 -13.38
C ALA A 75 6.36 -1.00 -12.73
N GLY A 76 6.42 0.33 -12.61
CA GLY A 76 7.34 0.92 -11.64
C GLY A 76 6.85 0.60 -10.23
N PRO A 77 7.72 0.61 -9.19
CA PRO A 77 7.21 1.02 -7.89
C PRO A 77 6.40 2.27 -8.14
N ALA A 78 5.19 2.36 -7.58
CA ALA A 78 4.40 3.56 -7.77
C ALA A 78 5.28 4.72 -7.28
N ALA A 79 5.85 5.48 -8.23
CA ALA A 79 6.25 6.84 -7.96
C ALA A 79 4.93 7.44 -7.52
N ALA A 80 4.80 7.65 -6.19
CA ALA A 80 3.59 8.04 -5.51
C ALA A 80 2.74 8.85 -6.48
N ALA A 81 1.63 8.25 -6.92
CA ALA A 81 0.82 8.81 -7.99
C ALA A 81 0.45 10.25 -7.61
N GLY A 82 1.15 11.21 -8.19
CA GLY A 82 0.83 12.63 -8.19
C GLY A 82 0.38 13.26 -6.88
N ALA A 83 1.02 12.98 -5.75
CA ALA A 83 1.03 13.99 -4.69
C ALA A 83 2.08 15.03 -5.08
N GLU A 84 1.64 16.24 -5.45
CA GLU A 84 2.45 17.46 -5.26
C GLU A 84 3.19 17.29 -3.92
N PRO A 85 4.51 17.58 -3.79
CA PRO A 85 5.27 17.31 -2.55
C PRO A 85 4.42 17.66 -1.34
N GLY A 86 3.90 16.61 -0.70
CA GLY A 86 2.66 16.69 0.04
C GLY A 86 2.91 17.62 1.21
N SER A 87 2.10 18.65 1.41
CA SER A 87 2.23 19.41 2.65
C SER A 87 2.12 18.44 3.83
N LEU A 88 2.73 18.79 4.97
CA LEU A 88 2.56 18.02 6.21
C LEU A 88 1.08 17.68 6.47
N ASP A 89 0.18 18.61 6.19
CA ASP A 89 -1.27 18.43 6.33
C ASP A 89 -1.81 17.26 5.49
N ALA A 90 -1.34 17.08 4.25
CA ALA A 90 -1.76 15.98 3.39
C ALA A 90 -1.29 14.62 3.92
N VAL A 91 -0.06 14.56 4.43
CA VAL A 91 0.49 13.35 5.07
C VAL A 91 -0.28 13.01 6.33
N VAL A 92 -0.57 14.02 7.16
CA VAL A 92 -1.36 13.87 8.39
C VAL A 92 -2.75 13.34 8.08
N GLU A 93 -3.46 13.91 7.11
CA GLU A 93 -4.81 13.44 6.75
C GLU A 93 -4.79 12.00 6.22
N SER A 94 -3.81 11.64 5.38
CA SER A 94 -3.69 10.25 4.90
C SER A 94 -3.47 9.26 6.04
N LEU A 95 -2.64 9.60 7.03
CA LEU A 95 -2.39 8.75 8.20
C LEU A 95 -3.60 8.73 9.15
N ALA A 96 -4.27 9.87 9.33
CA ALA A 96 -5.49 9.98 10.14
C ALA A 96 -6.60 9.08 9.58
N VAL A 97 -6.84 9.08 8.26
CA VAL A 97 -7.82 8.21 7.60
C VAL A 97 -7.55 6.73 7.91
N ALA A 98 -6.29 6.29 7.89
CA ALA A 98 -5.94 4.91 8.22
C ALA A 98 -6.23 4.58 9.69
N LEU A 99 -5.91 5.49 10.61
CA LEU A 99 -6.15 5.31 12.05
C LEU A 99 -7.63 5.37 12.45
N ARG A 100 -8.47 6.03 11.65
CA ARG A 100 -9.92 6.06 11.91
C ARG A 100 -10.55 4.67 11.85
N ALA A 101 -9.95 3.71 11.13
CA ALA A 101 -10.36 2.30 11.17
C ALA A 101 -10.21 1.70 12.58
N ASP A 102 -9.20 2.15 13.32
CA ASP A 102 -8.92 1.77 14.70
C ASP A 102 -9.61 2.69 15.72
N ARG A 103 -10.49 3.59 15.26
CA ARG A 103 -11.17 4.63 16.05
C ARG A 103 -10.23 5.63 16.72
N ALA A 104 -9.11 5.94 16.08
CA ALA A 104 -8.23 7.03 16.46
C ALA A 104 -8.16 8.10 15.37
N ASP A 105 -7.77 9.31 15.75
CA ASP A 105 -7.48 10.41 14.84
C ASP A 105 -6.07 10.96 15.08
N LEU A 106 -5.57 11.79 14.18
CA LEU A 106 -4.18 12.23 14.19
C LEU A 106 -4.06 13.69 13.81
N THR A 107 -3.25 14.43 14.56
CA THR A 107 -2.80 15.79 14.19
C THR A 107 -1.28 15.84 14.21
N ALA A 108 -0.66 16.82 13.54
CA ALA A 108 0.77 17.04 13.70
C ALA A 108 1.14 18.52 13.76
N GLU A 109 2.29 18.77 14.38
CA GLU A 109 2.96 20.06 14.40
C GLU A 109 4.42 19.85 13.96
N GLN A 110 4.96 20.78 13.16
CA GLN A 110 6.36 20.75 12.75
C GLN A 110 7.13 21.92 13.35
N SER A 111 8.30 21.61 13.91
CA SER A 111 9.26 22.60 14.40
C SER A 111 10.65 22.26 13.87
N GLY A 112 11.11 23.05 12.91
CA GLY A 112 12.37 22.78 12.20
C GLY A 112 12.31 21.46 11.43
N ASN A 113 13.21 20.54 11.76
CA ASN A 113 13.25 19.20 11.16
C ASN A 113 12.47 18.15 11.94
N ARG A 114 11.73 18.53 12.98
CA ARG A 114 11.00 17.60 13.82
C ARG A 114 9.50 17.72 13.60
N ILE A 115 8.85 16.59 13.35
CA ILE A 115 7.39 16.48 13.24
C ILE A 115 6.90 15.71 14.45
N THR A 116 6.04 16.33 15.23
CA THR A 116 5.38 15.70 16.37
C THR A 116 3.95 15.39 15.99
N PHE A 117 3.65 14.11 15.83
CA PHE A 117 2.28 13.62 15.67
C PHE A 117 1.64 13.47 17.05
N ARG A 118 0.37 13.84 17.17
CA ARG A 118 -0.44 13.69 18.38
C ARG A 118 -1.63 12.81 18.06
N LEU A 119 -1.70 11.68 18.75
CA LEU A 119 -2.75 10.69 18.60
C LEU A 119 -3.95 11.07 19.46
N HIS A 120 -5.14 11.10 18.87
CA HIS A 120 -6.40 11.37 19.57
C HIS A 120 -7.23 10.10 19.62
N ILE A 121 -7.49 9.60 20.83
CA ILE A 121 -8.35 8.43 21.05
C ILE A 121 -9.54 8.90 21.89
N PRO A 122 -10.77 8.89 21.37
CA PRO A 122 -11.97 9.22 22.15
C PRO A 122 -12.15 8.29 23.35
N ASP A 123 -12.72 8.79 24.45
CA ASP A 123 -12.94 7.98 25.67
C ASP A 123 -13.84 6.76 25.43
N GLU A 124 -14.78 6.86 24.48
CA GLU A 124 -15.67 5.76 24.07
C GLU A 124 -14.99 4.73 23.14
N ALA A 125 -13.77 5.00 22.67
CA ALA A 125 -13.01 4.10 21.82
C ALA A 125 -12.15 3.13 22.64
N CYS A 126 -11.95 1.92 22.11
CA CYS A 126 -11.08 0.94 22.76
C CYS A 126 -9.61 1.30 22.47
N ALA A 127 -8.91 1.85 23.47
CA ALA A 127 -7.50 2.25 23.34
C ALA A 127 -6.55 1.08 22.97
N GLU A 128 -6.93 -0.16 23.28
CA GLU A 128 -6.20 -1.38 22.93
C GLU A 128 -6.38 -1.80 21.46
N CYS A 129 -7.43 -1.30 20.78
CA CYS A 129 -7.64 -1.57 19.36
C CYS A 129 -6.78 -0.68 18.45
N VAL A 130 -6.18 0.38 18.99
CA VAL A 130 -5.28 1.25 18.26
C VAL A 130 -3.88 0.64 18.25
N MET A 131 -3.23 0.61 17.08
CA MET A 131 -1.87 0.09 16.95
C MET A 131 -0.90 0.71 18.00
N PRO A 132 0.03 -0.08 18.56
CA PRO A 132 0.95 0.43 19.58
C PRO A 132 1.95 1.43 18.99
N SER A 133 2.39 2.38 19.81
CA SER A 133 3.40 3.39 19.44
C SER A 133 4.66 2.81 18.79
N SER A 134 5.09 1.61 19.20
CA SER A 134 6.26 0.92 18.63
C SER A 134 6.11 0.55 17.15
N MET A 135 4.89 0.41 16.65
CA MET A 135 4.58 0.18 15.23
C MET A 135 4.23 1.48 14.50
N LEU A 136 3.54 2.41 15.18
CA LEU A 136 3.13 3.69 14.60
C LEU A 136 4.32 4.59 14.26
N VAL A 137 5.30 4.71 15.16
CA VAL A 137 6.45 5.62 14.94
C VAL A 137 7.25 5.24 13.68
N PRO A 138 7.67 3.97 13.47
CA PRO A 138 8.35 3.58 12.23
C PRO A 138 7.47 3.76 10.97
N MET A 139 6.17 3.50 11.07
CA MET A 139 5.23 3.68 9.96
C MET A 139 5.11 5.16 9.55
N PHE A 140 4.98 6.05 10.53
CA PHE A 140 4.93 7.48 10.30
C PHE A 140 6.26 8.02 9.76
N GLN A 141 7.39 7.58 10.32
CA GLN A 141 8.72 7.93 9.83
C GLN A 141 8.88 7.52 8.35
N HIS A 142 8.54 6.29 8.01
CA HIS A 142 8.61 5.81 6.63
C HIS A 142 7.75 6.65 5.69
N ARG A 143 6.51 6.99 6.08
CA ARG A 143 5.64 7.82 5.25
C ARG A 143 6.18 9.25 5.10
N VAL A 144 6.68 9.86 6.17
CA VAL A 144 7.31 11.18 6.12
C VAL A 144 8.51 11.17 5.18
N ASP A 145 9.37 10.16 5.25
CA ASP A 145 10.55 10.06 4.37
C ASP A 145 10.17 9.93 2.89
N GLN A 146 9.07 9.22 2.59
CA GLN A 146 8.58 9.06 1.21
C GLN A 146 7.96 10.34 0.64
N GLU A 147 7.17 11.06 1.43
CA GLU A 147 6.33 12.17 0.95
C GLU A 147 6.96 13.56 1.14
N LEU A 148 7.65 13.76 2.27
CA LEU A 148 8.28 15.04 2.65
C LEU A 148 9.79 15.04 2.40
N GLY A 149 10.35 13.86 2.12
CA GLY A 149 11.77 13.64 1.96
C GLY A 149 12.51 13.33 3.27
N PRO A 150 13.74 12.78 3.16
CA PRO A 150 14.51 12.34 4.30
C PRO A 150 15.07 13.52 5.11
N GLY A 151 15.37 13.26 6.40
CA GLY A 151 16.00 14.24 7.30
C GLY A 151 15.04 14.92 8.27
N LEU A 152 13.76 14.58 8.19
CA LEU A 152 12.74 14.90 9.19
C LEU A 152 12.67 13.79 10.24
N THR A 153 12.63 14.16 11.52
CA THR A 153 12.50 13.22 12.63
C THR A 153 11.06 13.20 13.11
N VAL A 154 10.48 12.00 13.20
CA VAL A 154 9.13 11.79 13.72
C VAL A 154 9.13 11.47 15.21
N GLU A 155 8.26 12.16 15.95
CA GLU A 155 7.87 11.83 17.32
C GLU A 155 6.36 11.62 17.40
N LEU A 156 5.92 10.80 18.36
CA LEU A 156 4.51 10.52 18.62
C LEU A 156 4.16 10.82 20.07
N GLU A 157 3.24 11.74 20.28
CA GLU A 157 2.53 11.95 21.55
C GLU A 157 1.32 11.00 21.58
N ASP A 158 1.47 9.88 22.29
CA ASP A 158 0.44 8.87 22.48
C ASP A 158 -0.18 9.00 23.87
N PRO A 159 -1.48 9.34 23.99
CA PRO A 159 -2.14 9.58 25.28
C PRO A 159 -2.12 8.35 26.19
N ARG A 160 -1.93 7.15 25.64
CA ARG A 160 -1.81 5.89 26.40
C ARG A 160 -0.48 5.78 27.14
N THR A 161 0.53 6.56 26.73
CA THR A 161 1.88 6.55 27.30
C THR A 161 2.20 7.79 28.12
N SER A 162 1.42 8.87 27.95
CA SER A 162 1.60 10.15 28.65
C SER A 162 1.04 10.17 30.08
N ALA A 163 0.43 9.06 30.55
CA ALA A 163 -0.02 8.90 31.93
C ALA A 163 1.06 8.20 32.78
N ASN A 164 1.95 8.99 33.36
CA ASN A 164 2.69 8.62 34.57
C ASN A 164 2.72 9.81 35.53
#